data_AF-A0A218ZDG8-F1
#
_entry.id   AF-A0A218ZDG8-F1
#
_cell.length_a   1.000
_cell.length_b   1.000
_cell.length_c   1.000
_cell.angle_alpha   90.00
_cell.angle_beta   90.00
_cell.angle_gamma   90.00
#
_symmetry.space_group_name_H-M   'P 1'
#
loop_
_entity.id
_entity.type
_entity.pdbx_description
1 polymer ?
#
loop_
_entity_poly.entity_id
_entity_poly.type
_entity_poly.pdbx_seq_one_letter_code
_entity_poly.pdbx_strand_id
1 'polypeptide(L)'
;MSVLEPGTSDSPAHMLGDVNLFLTPSDEDDEGVVGELELMIAPTSQRRKGYGRATVLAFMQYITSSLTSILSEYGEGQTPKIDKPRLLQLKVKIGSKNVKSIRLFESIGFLKVGEGPNYFGELELVFEGFLGDARVEGLRKKYRVESYQEMRYGEEGNSAR
;
A
#
# COMPACT_ATOMS: atom_id res chain seq x y z
N MET A 1 15.64 13.77 -13.86
CA MET A 1 14.91 13.14 -12.75
C MET A 1 15.57 13.59 -11.46
N SER A 2 14.79 14.06 -10.50
CA SER A 2 15.25 14.34 -9.14
C SER A 2 15.58 13.03 -8.42
N VAL A 3 16.70 13.01 -7.70
CA VAL A 3 17.22 11.86 -6.94
C VAL A 3 17.02 12.16 -5.46
N LEU A 4 16.54 11.18 -4.68
CA LEU A 4 16.45 11.29 -3.22
C LEU A 4 17.82 10.98 -2.62
N GLU A 5 18.32 11.90 -1.80
CA GLU A 5 19.58 11.71 -1.06
C GLU A 5 19.36 10.88 0.21
N PRO A 6 19.99 9.69 0.34
CA PRO A 6 19.86 8.85 1.53
C PRO A 6 20.33 9.58 2.80
N GLY A 7 19.64 9.35 3.92
CA GLY A 7 19.90 10.00 5.21
C GLY A 7 19.44 11.46 5.29
N THR A 8 19.20 12.13 4.16
CA THR A 8 18.76 13.54 4.11
C THR A 8 17.29 13.64 3.73
N SER A 9 16.91 13.08 2.58
CA SER A 9 15.55 13.14 2.05
C SER A 9 14.55 12.31 2.85
N ASP A 10 15.03 11.21 3.43
CA ASP A 10 14.29 10.26 4.24
C ASP A 10 14.60 10.40 5.75
N SER A 11 15.29 11.47 6.14
CA SER A 11 15.53 11.77 7.56
C SER A 11 14.20 11.87 8.32
N PRO A 12 14.16 11.56 9.64
CA PRO A 12 12.93 11.65 10.43
C PRO A 12 12.27 13.04 10.44
N ALA A 13 13.03 14.10 10.12
CA ALA A 13 12.52 15.46 10.01
C ALA A 13 11.72 15.72 8.71
N HIS A 14 12.02 14.97 7.65
CA HIS A 14 11.42 15.12 6.33
C HIS A 14 10.41 14.00 5.99
N MET A 15 10.64 12.78 6.48
CA MET A 15 9.77 11.64 6.23
C MET A 15 8.44 11.78 6.98
N LEU A 16 7.35 11.93 6.22
CA LEU A 16 6.00 11.97 6.79
C LEU A 16 5.46 10.58 7.14
N GLY A 17 5.96 9.55 6.45
CA GLY A 17 5.51 8.17 6.56
C GLY A 17 5.75 7.41 5.26
N ASP A 18 5.35 6.15 5.27
CA ASP A 18 5.53 5.17 4.20
C ASP A 18 4.28 4.29 4.07
N VAL A 19 4.20 3.61 2.93
CA VAL A 19 3.23 2.56 2.68
C VAL A 19 3.94 1.38 2.05
N ASN A 20 3.68 0.19 2.57
CA ASN A 20 4.28 -1.06 2.11
C ASN A 20 3.19 -1.98 1.54
N LEU A 21 3.57 -2.83 0.59
CA LEU A 21 2.73 -3.90 0.05
C LEU A 21 3.42 -5.24 0.34
N PHE A 22 2.70 -6.12 1.01
CA PHE A 22 3.10 -7.51 1.21
C PHE A 22 2.19 -8.42 0.40
N LEU A 23 2.76 -9.42 -0.28
CA LEU A 23 2.01 -10.37 -1.09
C LEU A 23 2.06 -11.75 -0.42
N THR A 24 0.92 -12.43 -0.37
CA THR A 24 0.81 -13.81 0.12
C THR A 24 -0.01 -14.66 -0.85
N PRO A 25 0.26 -15.97 -0.98
CA PRO A 25 -0.62 -16.86 -1.75
C PRO A 25 -2.02 -16.89 -1.14
N SER A 26 -3.01 -17.15 -1.98
CA SER A 26 -4.38 -17.45 -1.56
C SER A 26 -4.49 -18.90 -1.13
N ASP A 27 -5.22 -19.16 -0.04
CA ASP A 27 -5.52 -20.53 0.39
C ASP A 27 -6.59 -21.21 -0.47
N GLU A 28 -7.36 -20.43 -1.25
CA GLU A 28 -8.50 -20.89 -2.06
C GLU A 28 -8.18 -21.00 -3.56
N ASP A 29 -7.06 -20.44 -4.02
CA ASP A 29 -6.68 -20.34 -5.44
C ASP A 29 -5.16 -20.44 -5.58
N ASP A 30 -4.66 -21.52 -6.19
CA ASP A 30 -3.22 -21.80 -6.35
C ASP A 30 -2.47 -20.71 -7.14
N GLU A 31 -3.18 -19.95 -7.99
CA GLU A 31 -2.63 -18.79 -8.72
C GLU A 31 -3.03 -17.45 -8.08
N GLY A 32 -3.85 -17.49 -7.04
CA GLY A 32 -4.36 -16.33 -6.33
C GLY A 32 -3.34 -15.70 -5.40
N VAL A 33 -3.28 -14.37 -5.42
CA VAL A 33 -2.42 -13.59 -4.51
C VAL A 33 -3.26 -12.56 -3.77
N VAL A 34 -3.04 -12.43 -2.46
CA VAL A 34 -3.61 -11.38 -1.61
C VAL A 34 -2.54 -10.35 -1.30
N GLY A 35 -2.85 -9.07 -1.50
CA GLY A 35 -1.96 -7.96 -1.15
C GLY A 35 -2.35 -7.29 0.16
N GLU A 36 -1.45 -7.19 1.13
CA GLU A 36 -1.65 -6.48 2.38
C GLU A 36 -0.95 -5.13 2.34
N LEU A 37 -1.71 -4.04 2.52
CA LEU A 37 -1.16 -2.68 2.63
C LEU A 37 -0.90 -2.31 4.09
N GLU A 38 0.30 -1.87 4.39
CA GLU A 38 0.66 -1.30 5.68
C GLU A 38 1.00 0.18 5.53
N LEU A 39 0.28 1.06 6.24
CA LEU A 39 0.49 2.51 6.20
C LEU A 39 0.98 3.02 7.56
N MET A 40 2.12 3.69 7.58
CA MET A 40 2.60 4.44 8.73
C MET A 40 2.66 5.94 8.42
N ILE A 41 2.22 6.77 9.38
CA ILE A 41 2.39 8.24 9.33
C ILE A 41 2.97 8.70 10.66
N ALA A 42 4.22 9.14 10.61
CA ALA A 42 5.04 9.39 11.80
C ALA A 42 4.57 10.64 12.57
N PRO A 43 4.53 11.86 12.00
CA PRO A 43 4.28 13.05 12.82
C PRO A 43 2.79 13.22 13.13
N THR A 44 2.43 13.25 14.42
CA THR A 44 1.05 13.51 14.86
C THR A 44 0.52 14.87 14.38
N SER A 45 1.40 15.87 14.29
CA SER A 45 1.12 17.23 13.78
C SER A 45 0.79 17.28 12.29
N GLN A 46 1.16 16.24 11.53
CA GLN A 46 0.90 16.14 10.09
C GLN A 46 -0.33 15.28 9.78
N ARG A 47 -0.97 14.69 10.81
CA ARG A 47 -2.22 13.94 10.64
C ARG A 47 -3.36 14.89 10.29
N ARG A 48 -4.42 14.32 9.70
CA ARG A 48 -5.66 15.05 9.29
C ARG A 48 -5.47 16.07 8.17
N LYS A 49 -4.31 16.12 7.52
CA LYS A 49 -4.04 16.95 6.33
C LYS A 49 -4.27 16.24 5.00
N GLY A 50 -4.77 15.00 5.04
CA GLY A 50 -5.05 14.20 3.83
C GLY A 50 -3.91 13.30 3.38
N TYR A 51 -2.70 13.41 3.98
CA TYR A 51 -1.53 12.63 3.56
C TYR A 51 -1.78 11.13 3.50
N GLY A 52 -2.42 10.53 4.50
CA GLY A 52 -2.69 9.08 4.43
C GLY A 52 -3.54 8.64 3.26
N ARG A 53 -4.55 9.44 2.87
CA ARG A 53 -5.33 9.14 1.66
C ARG A 53 -4.49 9.35 0.41
N ALA A 54 -3.72 10.43 0.35
CA ALA A 54 -2.87 10.73 -0.79
C ALA A 54 -1.82 9.62 -1.00
N THR A 55 -1.15 9.17 0.07
CA THR A 55 -0.19 8.08 0.07
C THR A 55 -0.82 6.78 -0.42
N VAL A 56 -1.94 6.35 0.16
CA VAL A 56 -2.59 5.09 -0.25
C VAL A 56 -3.08 5.17 -1.70
N LEU A 57 -3.69 6.28 -2.13
CA LEU A 57 -4.22 6.41 -3.50
C LEU A 57 -3.11 6.53 -4.55
N ALA A 58 -2.01 7.23 -4.23
CA ALA A 58 -0.82 7.26 -5.08
C ALA A 58 -0.21 5.86 -5.22
N PHE A 59 -0.12 5.12 -4.11
CA PHE A 59 0.44 3.77 -4.13
C PHE A 59 -0.47 2.76 -4.83
N MET A 60 -1.79 2.84 -4.66
CA MET A 60 -2.75 2.03 -5.43
C MET A 60 -2.65 2.30 -6.93
N GLN A 61 -2.39 3.53 -7.35
CA GLN A 61 -2.12 3.85 -8.76
C GLN A 61 -0.83 3.21 -9.25
N TYR A 62 0.24 3.28 -8.46
CA TYR A 62 1.49 2.59 -8.78
C TYR A 62 1.27 1.08 -8.91
N ILE A 63 0.54 0.48 -7.96
CA ILE A 63 0.22 -0.94 -7.98
C ILE A 63 -0.54 -1.30 -9.26
N THR A 64 -1.56 -0.54 -9.68
CA THR A 64 -2.29 -0.87 -10.92
C THR A 64 -1.42 -0.75 -12.16
N SER A 65 -0.59 0.30 -12.24
CA SER A 65 0.30 0.53 -13.38
C SER A 65 1.46 -0.48 -13.47
N SER A 66 1.90 -1.02 -12.34
CA SER A 66 3.03 -1.96 -12.24
C SER A 66 2.59 -3.38 -11.88
N LEU A 67 1.29 -3.69 -11.92
CA LEU A 67 0.74 -4.93 -11.37
C LEU A 67 1.36 -6.17 -12.01
N THR A 68 1.49 -6.16 -13.34
CA THR A 68 2.05 -7.29 -14.09
C THR A 68 3.49 -7.59 -13.69
N SER A 69 4.34 -6.57 -13.55
CA SER A 69 5.74 -6.78 -13.15
C SER A 69 5.85 -7.23 -11.70
N ILE A 70 5.08 -6.61 -10.79
CA ILE A 70 5.04 -6.98 -9.37
C ILE A 70 4.67 -8.46 -9.21
N LEU A 71 3.58 -8.89 -9.86
CA LEU A 71 3.12 -10.27 -9.74
C LEU A 71 4.07 -11.26 -10.42
N SER A 72 4.63 -10.90 -11.57
CA SER A 72 5.62 -11.75 -12.25
C SER A 72 6.84 -12.00 -11.37
N GLU A 73 7.41 -10.96 -10.75
CA GLU A 73 8.56 -11.11 -9.84
C GLU A 73 8.18 -11.98 -8.62
N TYR A 74 7.02 -11.71 -8.03
CA TYR A 74 6.51 -12.47 -6.89
C TYR A 74 6.35 -13.97 -7.21
N GLY A 75 5.74 -14.30 -8.34
CA GLY A 75 5.47 -15.68 -8.76
C GLY A 75 6.72 -16.50 -9.03
N GLU A 76 7.74 -15.89 -9.65
CA GLU A 76 9.07 -16.50 -9.84
C GLU A 76 9.77 -16.78 -8.51
N GLY A 77 9.54 -15.94 -7.49
CA GLY A 77 10.11 -16.10 -6.15
C GLY A 77 9.44 -17.15 -5.26
N GLN A 78 8.30 -17.73 -5.67
CA GLN A 78 7.59 -18.72 -4.86
C GLN A 78 8.15 -20.15 -5.04
N THR A 79 7.91 -20.99 -4.04
CA THR A 79 8.22 -22.43 -4.10
C THR A 79 7.02 -23.23 -3.57
N PRO A 80 6.25 -23.92 -4.43
CA PRO A 80 6.42 -24.00 -5.88
C PRO A 80 6.20 -22.65 -6.58
N LYS A 81 6.79 -22.51 -7.78
CA LYS A 81 6.60 -21.34 -8.64
C LYS A 81 5.11 -21.17 -8.97
N ILE A 82 4.64 -19.92 -9.01
CA ILE A 82 3.31 -19.57 -9.51
C ILE A 82 3.46 -18.99 -10.92
N ASP A 83 2.97 -19.69 -11.94
CA ASP A 83 3.18 -19.30 -13.35
C ASP A 83 2.34 -18.10 -13.79
N LYS A 84 1.12 -17.95 -13.25
CA LYS A 84 0.17 -16.89 -13.63
C LYS A 84 -0.45 -16.20 -12.41
N PRO A 85 0.38 -15.62 -11.53
CA PRO A 85 -0.11 -15.01 -10.30
C PRO A 85 -1.11 -13.90 -10.60
N ARG A 86 -2.23 -13.90 -9.87
CA ARG A 86 -3.32 -12.95 -10.07
C ARG A 86 -3.73 -12.33 -8.74
N LEU A 87 -3.61 -11.01 -8.63
CA LEU A 87 -4.05 -10.29 -7.44
C LEU A 87 -5.58 -10.42 -7.32
N LEU A 88 -6.03 -11.06 -6.24
CA LEU A 88 -7.44 -11.26 -5.94
C LEU A 88 -8.04 -10.05 -5.23
N GLN A 89 -7.29 -9.50 -4.28
CA GLN A 89 -7.77 -8.41 -3.42
C GLN A 89 -6.60 -7.70 -2.74
N LEU A 90 -6.88 -6.48 -2.28
CA LEU A 90 -6.06 -5.79 -1.28
C LEU A 90 -6.74 -5.87 0.08
N LYS A 91 -5.97 -6.03 1.14
CA LYS A 91 -6.44 -5.97 2.53
C LYS A 91 -5.57 -5.05 3.38
N VAL A 92 -6.11 -4.67 4.53
CA VAL A 92 -5.38 -4.01 5.62
C VAL A 92 -5.81 -4.61 6.94
N LYS A 93 -4.86 -4.73 7.87
CA LYS A 93 -5.13 -5.03 9.27
C LYS A 93 -4.93 -3.77 10.11
N ILE A 94 -5.91 -3.45 10.94
CA ILE A 94 -5.90 -2.21 11.70
C ILE A 94 -6.36 -2.51 13.12
N GLY A 95 -5.54 -2.17 14.12
CA GLY A 95 -5.96 -2.24 15.53
C GLY A 95 -7.34 -1.60 15.73
N SER A 96 -8.27 -2.33 16.35
CA SER A 96 -9.70 -1.98 16.47
C SER A 96 -9.96 -0.62 17.13
N LYS A 97 -9.04 -0.14 17.96
CA LYS A 97 -9.08 1.17 18.61
C LYS A 97 -8.61 2.32 17.71
N ASN A 98 -7.97 2.02 16.58
CA ASN A 98 -7.50 3.02 15.60
C ASN A 98 -8.62 3.44 14.64
N VAL A 99 -9.63 4.10 15.20
CA VAL A 99 -10.81 4.61 14.48
C VAL A 99 -10.42 5.55 13.32
N LYS A 100 -9.28 6.23 13.43
CA LYS A 100 -8.80 7.16 12.40
C LYS A 100 -8.36 6.43 11.14
N SER A 101 -7.54 5.38 11.27
CA SER A 101 -7.12 4.56 10.12
C SER A 101 -8.30 3.78 9.55
N ILE A 102 -9.17 3.22 10.40
CA ILE A 102 -10.39 2.52 9.96
C ILE A 102 -11.23 3.43 9.04
N ARG A 103 -11.56 4.65 9.49
CA ARG A 103 -12.32 5.62 8.67
C ARG A 103 -11.59 6.07 7.41
N LEU A 104 -10.26 6.06 7.41
CA LEU A 104 -9.47 6.37 6.23
C LEU A 104 -9.70 5.30 5.16
N PHE A 105 -9.49 4.03 5.50
CA PHE A 105 -9.64 2.91 4.58
C PHE A 105 -11.10 2.71 4.15
N GLU A 106 -12.07 2.85 5.06
CA GLU A 106 -13.49 2.86 4.71
C GLU A 106 -13.83 3.96 3.70
N SER A 107 -13.26 5.16 3.86
CA SER A 107 -13.57 6.27 2.95
C SER A 107 -13.07 6.06 1.52
N ILE A 108 -11.98 5.31 1.35
CA ILE A 108 -11.45 4.95 0.02
C ILE A 108 -12.09 3.66 -0.52
N GLY A 109 -13.00 3.03 0.22
CA GLY A 109 -13.82 1.91 -0.26
C GLY A 109 -13.41 0.53 0.22
N PHE A 110 -12.57 0.42 1.26
CA PHE A 110 -12.34 -0.85 1.94
C PHE A 110 -13.53 -1.17 2.85
N LEU A 111 -13.91 -2.43 2.92
CA LEU A 111 -15.03 -2.93 3.71
C LEU A 111 -14.49 -3.82 4.84
N LYS A 112 -15.05 -3.69 6.04
CA LYS A 112 -14.72 -4.60 7.15
C LYS A 112 -15.20 -5.99 6.81
N VAL A 113 -14.36 -6.98 7.05
CA VAL A 113 -14.68 -8.40 6.91
C VAL A 113 -14.53 -9.11 8.26
N GLY A 114 -15.24 -10.23 8.42
CA GLY A 114 -15.28 -10.99 9.67
C GLY A 114 -16.23 -10.41 10.73
N GLU A 115 -16.35 -11.12 11.86
CA GLU A 115 -17.31 -10.80 12.94
C GLU A 115 -16.81 -9.74 13.92
N GLY A 116 -15.53 -9.37 13.87
CA GLY A 116 -14.93 -8.44 14.82
C GLY A 116 -13.41 -8.51 14.85
N PRO A 117 -12.78 -7.93 15.88
CA PRO A 117 -11.33 -7.96 16.03
C PRO A 117 -10.79 -9.39 16.21
N ASN A 118 -9.66 -9.70 15.59
CA ASN A 118 -8.94 -10.97 15.75
C ASN A 118 -8.34 -11.12 17.17
N TYR A 119 -7.62 -12.21 17.43
CA TYR A 119 -6.94 -12.47 18.71
C TYR A 119 -5.99 -11.33 19.15
N PHE A 120 -5.42 -10.59 18.20
CA PHE A 120 -4.53 -9.45 18.43
C PHE A 120 -5.28 -8.11 18.57
N GLY A 121 -6.62 -8.13 18.50
CA GLY A 121 -7.45 -6.94 18.60
C GLY A 121 -7.48 -6.10 17.33
N GLU A 122 -7.17 -6.67 16.16
CA GLU A 122 -7.16 -6.00 14.87
C GLU A 122 -8.39 -6.35 14.03
N LEU A 123 -8.90 -5.35 13.31
CA LEU A 123 -9.93 -5.53 12.28
C LEU A 123 -9.25 -5.73 10.94
N GLU A 124 -9.77 -6.66 10.14
CA GLU A 124 -9.41 -6.80 8.74
C GLU A 124 -10.41 -6.02 7.87
N LEU A 125 -9.87 -5.24 6.93
CA LEU A 125 -10.67 -4.58 5.91
C LEU A 125 -10.14 -4.97 4.53
N VAL A 126 -11.04 -5.20 3.58
CA VAL A 126 -10.74 -5.65 2.23
C VAL A 126 -11.23 -4.63 1.20
N PHE A 127 -10.42 -4.37 0.19
CA PHE A 127 -10.82 -3.65 -1.01
C PHE A 127 -11.32 -4.66 -2.04
N GLU A 128 -12.60 -5.01 -1.94
CA GLU A 128 -13.22 -6.05 -2.75
C GLU A 128 -13.32 -5.65 -4.23
N GLY A 129 -13.30 -6.65 -5.12
CA GLY A 129 -13.47 -6.48 -6.55
C GLY A 129 -12.18 -6.09 -7.29
N PHE A 130 -12.30 -5.85 -8.60
CA PHE A 130 -11.14 -5.57 -9.44
C PHE A 130 -10.47 -4.24 -9.05
N LEU A 131 -9.18 -4.31 -8.75
CA LEU A 131 -8.31 -3.14 -8.63
C LEU A 131 -8.00 -2.62 -10.03
N GLY A 132 -8.92 -1.85 -10.59
CA GLY A 132 -8.80 -1.28 -11.94
C GLY A 132 -8.46 0.21 -11.94
N ASP A 133 -7.70 0.63 -12.96
CA ASP A 133 -7.27 2.02 -13.14
C ASP A 133 -8.43 3.02 -13.03
N ALA A 134 -9.58 2.74 -13.65
CA ALA A 134 -10.74 3.63 -13.61
C ALA A 134 -11.29 3.86 -12.19
N ARG A 135 -11.28 2.81 -11.34
CA ARG A 135 -11.74 2.92 -9.94
C ARG A 135 -10.75 3.74 -9.11
N VAL A 136 -9.46 3.47 -9.27
CA VAL A 136 -8.39 4.22 -8.60
C VAL A 136 -8.40 5.69 -9.05
N GLU A 137 -8.55 5.95 -10.35
CA GLU A 137 -8.66 7.30 -10.91
C GLU A 137 -9.88 8.04 -10.35
N GLY A 138 -11.04 7.38 -10.26
CA GLY A 138 -12.24 7.95 -9.65
C GLY A 138 -12.03 8.35 -8.19
N LEU A 139 -11.38 7.51 -7.39
CA LEU A 139 -11.04 7.80 -6.00
C LEU A 139 -10.03 8.96 -5.90
N ARG A 140 -9.02 8.99 -6.76
CA ARG A 140 -8.04 10.09 -6.82
C ARG A 140 -8.69 11.42 -7.15
N LYS A 141 -9.59 11.47 -8.14
CA LYS A 141 -10.39 12.67 -8.46
C LYS A 141 -11.25 13.11 -7.27
N LYS A 142 -11.95 12.16 -6.63
CA LYS A 142 -12.79 12.42 -5.43
C LYS A 142 -12.00 13.07 -4.29
N TYR A 143 -10.76 12.63 -4.07
CA TYR A 143 -9.91 13.11 -2.98
C TYR A 143 -8.86 14.15 -3.41
N ARG A 144 -8.95 14.67 -4.64
CA ARG A 144 -8.05 15.70 -5.21
C ARG A 144 -6.56 15.29 -5.16
N VAL A 145 -6.28 14.03 -5.47
CA VAL A 145 -4.91 13.49 -5.61
C VAL A 145 -4.51 13.53 -7.09
N GLU A 146 -3.95 14.65 -7.53
CA GLU A 146 -3.73 14.97 -8.95
C GLU A 146 -2.68 14.11 -9.64
N SER A 147 -1.55 13.86 -8.98
CA SER A 147 -0.43 13.08 -9.54
C SER A 147 0.40 12.42 -8.44
N TYR A 148 1.27 11.52 -8.86
CA TYR A 148 2.42 11.05 -8.10
C TYR A 148 3.64 11.13 -9.02
N GLN A 149 4.82 11.14 -8.43
CA GLN A 149 6.07 11.12 -9.17
C GLN A 149 6.97 10.02 -8.61
N GLU A 150 7.43 9.14 -9.49
CA GLU A 150 8.47 8.17 -9.14
C GLU A 150 9.83 8.87 -9.09
N MET A 151 10.55 8.61 -8.00
CA MET A 151 11.82 9.24 -7.68
C MET A 151 12.86 8.15 -7.51
N ARG A 152 14.05 8.35 -8.08
CA ARG A 152 15.15 7.41 -7.87
C ARG A 152 15.75 7.65 -6.49
N TYR A 153 15.94 6.58 -5.74
CA TYR A 153 16.72 6.63 -4.51
C TYR A 153 18.21 6.63 -4.89
N GLY A 154 18.96 7.60 -4.36
CA GLY A 154 20.40 7.72 -4.63
C GLY A 154 21.17 6.57 -4.01
N GLU A 155 22.37 6.31 -4.52
CA GLU A 155 23.30 5.41 -3.86
C GLU A 155 23.87 6.12 -2.62
N GLU A 156 23.97 5.41 -1.49
CA GLU A 156 24.75 5.93 -0.36
C GLU A 156 26.16 6.20 -0.88
N GLY A 157 26.59 7.47 -0.83
CA GLY A 157 27.95 7.82 -1.19
C GLY A 157 28.90 6.96 -0.39
N ASN A 158 29.64 6.07 -1.08
CA ASN A 158 30.61 5.15 -0.51
C ASN A 158 31.68 5.97 0.22
N SER A 159 31.40 6.31 1.47
CA SER A 159 32.34 7.00 2.35
C SER A 159 33.39 5.97 2.70
N ALA A 160 34.52 6.12 2.03
CA ALA A 160 35.72 5.31 2.14
C ALA A 160 35.93 4.76 3.56
N ARG A 161 36.13 3.43 3.63
CA ARG A 161 36.96 2.84 4.67
C ARG A 161 38.42 2.90 4.25
#